data_AF-A0A382ZZV5-F1
#
_entry.id   AF-A0A382ZZV5-F1
#
_cell.length_a   1.000
_cell.length_b   1.000
_cell.length_c   1.000
_cell.angle_alpha   90.00
_cell.angle_beta   90.00
_cell.angle_gamma   90.00
#
_symmetry.space_group_name_H-M   'P 1'
#
loop_
_entity.id
_entity.type
_entity.pdbx_description
1 polymer ?
#
loop_
_entity_poly.entity_id
_entity_poly.type
_entity_poly.pdbx_seq_one_letter_code
_entity_poly.pdbx_strand_id
1 'polypeptide(L)'
;MGKKPLNENQVKSLRKLVKDKPLHDLLLNLSVDLMLRSSDLLSLRVKDVMNENGSVKKEVKVKQKKTGKTTLNIPLSKNSLDAIKKHLVDMEQEDFIFKGQMGHFMKKPICSQQ
;
A
#
# COMPACT_ATOMS: atom_id res chain seq x y z
N MET A 1 -22.79 8.63 -17.40
CA MET A 1 -21.59 7.94 -17.93
C MET A 1 -20.63 7.68 -16.76
N GLY A 2 -20.16 6.44 -16.59
CA GLY A 2 -19.19 6.12 -15.54
C GLY A 2 -17.82 6.77 -15.80
N LYS A 3 -17.05 7.00 -14.74
CA LYS A 3 -15.65 7.46 -14.87
C LYS A 3 -14.85 6.41 -15.63
N LYS A 4 -14.07 6.83 -16.63
CA LYS A 4 -13.15 5.93 -17.34
C LYS A 4 -12.00 5.51 -16.40
N PRO A 5 -11.58 4.24 -16.42
CA PRO A 5 -10.41 3.80 -15.66
C PRO A 5 -9.14 4.48 -16.20
N LEU A 6 -8.12 4.52 -15.35
CA LEU A 6 -6.80 4.98 -15.77
C LEU A 6 -6.20 3.99 -16.77
N ASN A 7 -5.60 4.52 -17.84
CA ASN A 7 -4.79 3.73 -18.76
C ASN A 7 -3.33 3.64 -18.30
N GLU A 8 -2.55 2.76 -18.93
CA GLU A 8 -1.15 2.52 -18.57
C GLU A 8 -0.29 3.79 -18.62
N ASN A 9 -0.47 4.63 -19.64
CA ASN A 9 0.28 5.88 -19.80
C ASN A 9 -0.06 6.88 -18.70
N GLN A 10 -1.32 6.95 -18.28
CA GLN A 10 -1.74 7.78 -17.15
C GLN A 10 -1.13 7.29 -15.84
N VAL A 11 -1.06 5.98 -15.61
CA VAL A 11 -0.36 5.42 -14.44
C VAL A 11 1.13 5.76 -14.47
N LYS A 12 1.80 5.63 -15.63
CA LYS A 12 3.21 6.03 -15.80
C LYS A 12 3.42 7.51 -15.50
N SER A 13 2.52 8.39 -15.96
CA SER A 13 2.58 9.82 -15.66
C SER A 13 2.36 10.10 -14.17
N LEU A 14 1.42 9.43 -13.51
CA LEU A 14 1.21 9.55 -12.07
C LEU A 14 2.45 9.16 -11.27
N ARG A 15 3.13 8.06 -11.65
CA ARG A 15 4.41 7.66 -11.03
C ARG A 15 5.47 8.77 -11.11
N LYS A 16 5.58 9.45 -12.26
CA LYS A 16 6.50 10.60 -12.41
C LYS A 16 6.14 11.76 -11.48
N LEU A 17 4.85 12.03 -11.25
CA LEU A 17 4.38 13.11 -10.39
C LEU A 17 4.62 12.84 -8.90
N VAL A 18 4.63 11.57 -8.48
CA VAL A 18 4.79 11.19 -7.07
C VAL A 18 6.20 10.72 -6.71
N LYS A 19 7.14 10.69 -7.68
CA LYS A 19 8.49 10.13 -7.51
C LYS A 19 9.27 10.66 -6.29
N ASP A 20 9.08 11.94 -5.97
CA ASP A 20 9.76 12.66 -4.87
C ASP A 20 8.89 12.73 -3.61
N LYS A 21 7.74 12.04 -3.60
CA LYS A 21 6.78 11.99 -2.50
C LYS A 21 6.66 10.54 -2.00
N PRO A 22 7.56 10.10 -1.09
CA PRO A 22 7.67 8.72 -0.60
C PRO A 22 6.33 8.00 -0.36
N LEU A 23 5.47 8.59 0.47
CA LEU A 23 4.21 7.98 0.86
C LEU A 23 3.21 7.91 -0.31
N HIS A 24 3.26 8.85 -1.25
CA HIS A 24 2.38 8.86 -2.42
C HIS A 24 2.84 7.86 -3.48
N ASP A 25 4.16 7.70 -3.65
CA ASP A 25 4.75 6.68 -4.52
C ASP A 25 4.41 5.28 -4.02
N LEU A 26 4.58 5.04 -2.72
CA LEU A 26 4.19 3.77 -2.09
C LEU A 26 2.69 3.51 -2.23
N LEU A 27 1.85 4.52 -1.96
CA LEU A 27 0.39 4.41 -2.09
C LEU A 27 -0.01 4.05 -3.53
N LEU A 28 0.55 4.74 -4.52
CA LEU A 28 0.20 4.51 -5.92
C LEU A 28 0.57 3.09 -6.37
N ASN A 29 1.79 2.65 -6.09
CA ASN A 29 2.25 1.33 -6.56
C ASN A 29 1.51 0.18 -5.87
N LEU A 30 1.31 0.25 -4.54
CA LEU A 30 0.52 -0.75 -3.82
C LEU A 30 -0.96 -0.75 -4.25
N SER A 31 -1.55 0.42 -4.53
CA SER A 31 -2.95 0.50 -4.97
C SER A 31 -3.17 -0.20 -6.31
N VAL A 32 -2.21 -0.06 -7.24
CA VAL A 32 -2.30 -0.66 -8.58
C VAL A 32 -2.23 -2.18 -8.50
N ASP A 33 -1.29 -2.74 -7.71
CA ASP A 33 -1.10 -4.18 -7.63
C ASP A 33 -2.16 -4.86 -6.74
N LEU A 34 -2.48 -4.26 -5.58
CA LEU A 34 -3.32 -4.91 -4.58
C LEU A 34 -4.82 -4.76 -4.88
N MET A 35 -5.23 -3.73 -5.63
CA MET A 35 -6.62 -3.45 -6.00
C MET A 35 -7.60 -3.50 -4.81
N LEU A 36 -7.11 -3.15 -3.62
CA LEU A 36 -7.88 -3.16 -2.38
C LEU A 36 -8.81 -1.95 -2.31
N ARG A 37 -9.90 -2.09 -1.55
CA ARG A 37 -10.70 -0.92 -1.16
C ARG A 37 -9.85 0.00 -0.29
N SER A 38 -10.13 1.30 -0.34
CA SER A 38 -9.40 2.30 0.44
C SER A 38 -9.27 1.92 1.92
N SER A 39 -10.33 1.43 2.56
CA SER A 39 -10.28 1.02 3.97
C SER A 39 -9.35 -0.17 4.23
N ASP A 40 -9.31 -1.15 3.32
CA ASP A 40 -8.46 -2.33 3.46
C ASP A 40 -6.99 -1.95 3.16
N LEU A 41 -6.76 -1.13 2.14
CA LEU A 41 -5.44 -0.62 1.76
C LEU A 41 -4.80 0.22 2.87
N LEU A 42 -5.55 1.16 3.43
CA LEU A 42 -5.05 2.05 4.50
C LEU A 42 -4.78 1.29 5.79
N SER A 43 -5.43 0.15 6.01
CA SER A 43 -5.19 -0.72 7.16
C SER A 43 -3.99 -1.66 7.03
N LEU A 44 -3.29 -1.67 5.91
CA LEU A 44 -2.10 -2.50 5.73
C LEU A 44 -1.02 -2.17 6.76
N ARG A 45 -0.41 -3.21 7.30
CA ARG A 45 0.76 -3.16 8.17
C ARG A 45 2.02 -3.58 7.43
N VAL A 46 3.18 -3.21 7.97
CA VAL A 46 4.49 -3.58 7.41
C VAL A 46 4.61 -5.10 7.26
N LYS A 47 4.15 -5.86 8.26
CA LYS A 47 4.12 -7.33 8.20
C LYS A 47 3.29 -7.94 7.08
N ASP A 48 2.38 -7.18 6.47
CA ASP A 48 1.58 -7.69 5.35
C ASP A 48 2.40 -7.72 4.05
N VAL A 49 3.46 -6.89 3.95
CA VAL A 49 4.28 -6.72 2.74
C VAL A 49 5.77 -7.05 2.95
N MET A 50 6.23 -7.18 4.20
CA MET A 50 7.59 -7.56 4.56
C MET A 50 7.64 -8.82 5.41
N ASN A 51 8.76 -9.54 5.31
CA ASN A 51 9.11 -10.65 6.18
C ASN A 51 9.89 -10.15 7.39
N GLU A 52 9.93 -10.96 8.46
CA GLU A 52 10.64 -10.64 9.71
C GLU A 52 12.15 -10.47 9.51
N ASN A 53 12.74 -11.09 8.48
CA ASN A 53 14.15 -10.94 8.12
C ASN A 53 14.45 -9.66 7.32
N GLY A 54 13.49 -8.74 7.19
CA GLY A 54 13.63 -7.48 6.45
C GLY A 54 13.47 -7.62 4.93
N SER A 55 13.28 -8.83 4.39
CA SER A 55 13.03 -9.02 2.96
C SER A 55 11.59 -8.69 2.58
N VAL A 56 11.39 -8.14 1.37
CA VAL A 56 10.06 -7.85 0.84
C VAL A 56 9.38 -9.13 0.37
N LYS A 57 8.10 -9.30 0.70
CA LYS A 57 7.29 -10.44 0.22
C LYS A 57 7.11 -10.36 -1.29
N LYS A 58 6.97 -11.51 -1.95
CA LYS A 58 6.65 -11.57 -3.38
C LYS A 58 5.15 -11.47 -3.66
N GLU A 59 4.35 -11.80 -2.65
CA GLU A 59 2.90 -11.81 -2.71
C GLU A 59 2.31 -11.33 -1.38
N VAL A 60 1.12 -10.74 -1.45
CA VAL A 60 0.39 -10.20 -0.31
C VAL A 60 -0.96 -10.89 -0.20
N LYS A 61 -1.39 -11.12 1.02
CA LYS A 61 -2.68 -11.73 1.33
C LYS A 61 -3.34 -10.98 2.47
N VAL A 62 -4.55 -10.46 2.24
CA VAL A 62 -5.23 -9.55 3.17
C VAL A 62 -6.63 -10.07 3.49
N LYS A 63 -7.03 -10.00 4.76
CA LYS A 63 -8.42 -10.24 5.17
C LYS A 63 -9.24 -8.97 4.95
N GLN A 64 -10.21 -9.02 4.03
CA GLN A 64 -11.05 -7.87 3.70
C GLN A 64 -12.04 -7.57 4.82
N LYS A 65 -12.14 -6.31 5.24
CA LYS A 65 -13.01 -5.88 6.33
C LYS A 65 -14.48 -6.12 6.05
N LYS A 66 -14.94 -5.80 4.82
CA LYS A 66 -16.37 -5.86 4.46
C LYS A 66 -16.93 -7.28 4.46
N THR A 67 -16.16 -8.25 3.95
CA THR A 67 -16.63 -9.62 3.73
C THR A 67 -16.09 -10.62 4.75
N GLY A 68 -15.06 -10.24 5.50
CA GLY A 68 -14.32 -11.13 6.40
C GLY A 68 -13.48 -12.19 5.67
N LYS A 69 -13.48 -12.21 4.33
CA LYS A 69 -12.76 -13.19 3.52
C LYS A 69 -11.34 -12.71 3.23
N THR A 70 -10.43 -13.68 3.11
CA THR A 70 -9.04 -13.42 2.73
C THR A 70 -8.92 -13.40 1.21
N THR A 71 -8.10 -12.49 0.67
CA THR A 71 -7.80 -12.45 -0.77
C THR A 71 -7.08 -13.72 -1.22
N LEU A 72 -7.07 -13.95 -2.54
CA LEU A 72 -6.04 -14.80 -3.14
C LEU A 72 -4.66 -14.18 -2.90
N ASN A 73 -3.61 -14.94 -3.17
CA ASN A 73 -2.25 -14.40 -3.14
C ASN A 73 -2.11 -13.38 -4.28
N ILE A 74 -1.82 -12.13 -3.94
CA ILE A 74 -1.68 -11.04 -4.90
C ILE A 74 -0.19 -10.80 -5.13
N PRO A 75 0.35 -11.04 -6.34
CA PRO A 75 1.77 -10.82 -6.62
C PRO A 75 2.11 -9.33 -6.60
N LEU A 76 3.29 -8.99 -6.08
CA LEU A 76 3.83 -7.64 -6.12
C LEU A 76 4.70 -7.44 -7.37
N SER A 77 4.41 -6.40 -8.14
CA SER A 77 5.21 -6.01 -9.29
C SER A 77 6.54 -5.42 -8.85
N LYS A 78 7.50 -5.33 -9.78
CA LYS A 78 8.79 -4.66 -9.55
C LYS A 78 8.62 -3.25 -8.97
N ASN A 79 7.62 -2.49 -9.43
CA ASN A 79 7.39 -1.13 -8.93
C ASN A 79 6.99 -1.13 -7.45
N SER A 80 6.13 -2.06 -7.02
CA SER A 80 5.77 -2.20 -5.61
C SER A 80 6.92 -2.70 -4.76
N LEU A 81 7.69 -3.67 -5.26
CA LEU A 81 8.87 -4.18 -4.55
C LEU A 81 9.90 -3.07 -4.33
N ASP A 82 10.18 -2.25 -5.34
CA ASP A 82 11.13 -1.14 -5.26
C ASP A 82 10.60 -0.04 -4.32
N ALA A 83 9.31 0.30 -4.40
CA ALA A 83 8.69 1.28 -3.50
C ALA A 83 8.69 0.81 -2.04
N ILE A 84 8.40 -0.46 -1.76
CA ILE A 84 8.47 -1.03 -0.41
C ILE A 84 9.90 -0.97 0.12
N LYS A 85 10.89 -1.43 -0.65
CA LYS A 85 12.31 -1.40 -0.25
C LYS A 85 12.80 0.01 0.06
N LYS A 86 12.34 1.00 -0.71
CA LYS A 86 12.72 2.40 -0.51
C LYS A 86 12.14 3.00 0.78
N HIS A 87 11.03 2.47 1.28
CA HIS A 87 10.21 3.18 2.28
C HIS A 87 9.96 2.44 3.60
N LEU A 88 10.04 1.09 3.62
CA LEU A 88 9.59 0.30 4.76
C LEU A 88 10.69 -0.50 5.47
N VAL A 89 11.94 -0.50 4.98
CA VAL A 89 13.03 -1.37 5.48
C VAL A 89 13.28 -1.23 6.98
N ASP A 90 13.19 -0.01 7.51
CA ASP A 90 13.46 0.29 8.93
C ASP A 90 12.17 0.43 9.77
N MET A 91 11.02 0.02 9.24
CA MET A 91 9.74 0.15 9.94
C MET A 91 9.38 -1.09 10.76
N GLU A 92 8.75 -0.87 11.90
CA GLU A 92 8.25 -1.91 12.79
C GLU A 92 7.15 -2.75 12.15
N GLN A 93 7.16 -4.07 12.36
CA GLN A 93 6.25 -5.01 11.68
C GLN A 93 4.75 -4.73 11.95
N GLU A 94 4.43 -4.30 13.17
CA GLU A 94 3.05 -4.01 13.58
C GLU A 94 2.58 -2.61 13.19
N ASP A 95 3.47 -1.79 12.62
CA ASP A 95 3.12 -0.46 12.21
C ASP A 95 2.25 -0.46 10.95
N PHE A 96 1.25 0.41 10.95
CA PHE A 96 0.52 0.74 9.73
C PHE A 96 1.47 1.38 8.72
N ILE A 97 1.35 0.97 7.45
CA ILE A 97 2.12 1.55 6.35
C ILE A 97 1.70 3.02 6.13
N PHE A 98 0.39 3.28 6.15
CA PHE A 98 -0.17 4.60 5.91
C PHE A 98 -0.62 5.22 7.24
N LYS A 99 0.28 5.97 7.89
CA LYS A 99 0.02 6.67 9.16
C LYS A 99 -0.19 8.17 8.95
N GLY A 100 -1.12 8.76 9.71
CA GLY A 100 -1.32 10.21 9.72
C GLY A 100 -0.19 10.92 10.45
N GLN A 101 -0.18 12.26 10.40
CA GLN A 101 0.83 13.09 11.08
C GLN A 101 0.92 12.80 12.60
N MET A 102 -0.20 12.46 13.23
CA MET A 102 -0.28 12.04 14.64
C MET A 102 -0.13 10.52 14.87
N GLY A 103 0.28 9.77 13.84
CA GLY A 103 0.28 8.32 13.83
C GLY A 103 1.23 7.68 14.83
N HIS A 104 2.31 8.36 15.20
CA HIS A 104 3.22 7.93 16.26
C HIS A 104 2.50 7.81 17.61
N PHE A 105 1.58 8.74 17.91
CA PHE A 105 0.82 8.76 19.15
C PHE A 105 -0.43 7.87 19.09
N MET A 106 -1.12 7.85 17.94
CA MET A 106 -2.44 7.22 17.85
C MET A 106 -2.42 5.74 17.41
N LYS A 107 -1.29 5.20 16.93
CA LYS A 107 -1.17 3.81 16.39
C LYS A 107 -2.36 3.43 15.49
N LYS A 108 -2.84 4.38 14.68
CA LYS A 108 -4.00 4.25 13.79
C LYS A 108 -3.59 4.58 12.36
N PRO A 109 -4.19 3.93 11.35
CA PRO A 109 -3.96 4.29 9.96
C PRO A 109 -4.56 5.67 9.65
N ILE A 110 -4.12 6.29 8.56
CA ILE A 110 -4.84 7.42 7.98
C ILE A 110 -6.26 6.96 7.69
N CYS A 111 -7.25 7.71 8.18
CA CYS A 111 -8.64 7.51 7.82
C CYS A 111 -9.06 8.64 6.87
N SER A 112 -9.82 8.33 5.82
CA SER A 112 -10.55 9.37 5.10
C SER A 112 -11.65 9.89 6.01
N GLN A 113 -11.62 11.17 6.36
CA GLN A 113 -12.80 11.85 6.88
C GLN A 113 -13.78 11.99 5.70
N GLN A 114 -14.83 11.19 5.69
CA GLN A 114 -16.00 11.35 4.84
C GLN A 114 -17.25 11.20 5.71
#